data_AF-A0A183Q4U2-F1
#
_entry.id   AF-A0A183Q4U2-F1
#
_cell.length_a   1.000
_cell.length_b   1.000
_cell.length_c   1.000
_cell.angle_alpha   90.00
_cell.angle_beta   90.00
_cell.angle_gamma   90.00
#
_symmetry.space_group_name_H-M   'P 1'
#
loop_
_entity.id
_entity.type
_entity.pdbx_description
1 polymer ?
#
loop_
_entity_poly.entity_id
_entity_poly.type
_entity_poly.pdbx_seq_one_letter_code
_entity_poly.pdbx_strand_id
1 'polypeptide(L)'
;MVFKKNNKISSINQRKSTNRSVPGSFGRLQYLQNLVNEYQQTEITEHKEQILANLANFCYDSRNGPQLRQLRVIDLFFDCILEPSSAWFKAGKFNYIYIYI
;
A
#
# COMPACT_ATOMS: atom_id res chain seq x y z
N MET A 1 20.59 -49.30 -31.03
CA MET A 1 19.68 -48.68 -30.04
C MET A 1 20.34 -47.43 -29.47
N VAL A 2 19.81 -46.24 -29.73
CA VAL A 2 20.30 -44.97 -29.13
C VAL A 2 19.32 -44.54 -28.05
N PHE A 3 19.74 -44.54 -26.79
CA PHE A 3 18.93 -44.04 -25.69
C PHE A 3 18.92 -42.50 -25.71
N LYS A 4 17.83 -41.92 -26.18
CA LYS A 4 17.58 -40.48 -26.14
C LYS A 4 17.11 -40.12 -24.72
N LYS A 5 17.95 -39.41 -23.97
CA LYS A 5 17.63 -38.93 -22.62
C LYS A 5 16.62 -37.80 -22.74
N ASN A 6 15.34 -38.13 -22.66
CA ASN A 6 14.24 -37.16 -22.62
C ASN A 6 14.26 -36.45 -21.26
N ASN A 7 14.96 -35.32 -21.18
CA ASN A 7 14.84 -34.40 -20.07
C ASN A 7 13.47 -33.70 -20.13
N LYS A 8 12.42 -34.38 -19.66
CA LYS A 8 11.16 -33.74 -19.26
C LYS A 8 11.43 -32.96 -17.98
N ILE A 9 11.93 -31.73 -18.12
CA ILE A 9 11.89 -30.75 -17.03
C ILE A 9 10.46 -30.24 -16.97
N SER A 10 9.63 -30.91 -16.16
CA SER A 10 8.33 -30.42 -15.75
C SER A 10 8.45 -29.60 -14.47
N SER A 11 7.71 -28.48 -14.43
CA SER A 11 7.51 -27.56 -13.30
C SER A 11 8.74 -26.69 -13.02
N ILE A 12 8.70 -25.36 -13.08
CA ILE A 12 7.70 -24.43 -12.58
C ILE A 12 7.69 -23.24 -13.54
N ASN A 13 6.51 -22.85 -14.04
CA ASN A 13 6.32 -21.52 -14.62
C ASN A 13 6.56 -20.50 -13.51
N GLN A 14 7.81 -20.13 -13.26
CA GLN A 14 8.10 -18.82 -12.72
C GLN A 14 7.62 -17.85 -13.79
N ARG A 15 6.38 -17.38 -13.67
CA ARG A 15 5.92 -16.17 -14.35
C ARG A 15 6.83 -15.05 -13.84
N LYS A 16 8.02 -14.95 -14.43
CA LYS A 16 8.98 -13.89 -14.15
C LYS A 16 8.26 -12.64 -14.58
N SER A 17 7.75 -11.91 -13.60
CA SER A 17 7.09 -10.64 -13.83
C SER A 17 8.19 -9.63 -14.14
N THR A 18 8.69 -9.67 -15.37
CA THR A 18 9.85 -8.90 -15.84
C THR A 18 9.56 -7.40 -15.93
N ASN A 19 8.32 -6.98 -15.71
CA ASN A 19 7.89 -5.58 -15.77
C ASN A 19 7.59 -4.96 -14.39
N ARG A 20 7.75 -5.71 -13.29
CA ARG A 20 7.58 -5.12 -11.95
C ARG A 20 8.83 -4.32 -11.58
N SER A 21 8.63 -3.06 -11.20
CA SER A 21 9.68 -2.25 -10.57
C SER A 21 10.31 -3.02 -9.41
N VAL A 22 11.64 -2.98 -9.34
CA VAL A 22 12.39 -3.68 -8.28
C VAL A 22 11.89 -3.16 -6.92
N PRO A 23 11.53 -4.03 -5.97
CA PRO A 23 11.21 -3.61 -4.60
C PRO A 23 12.35 -2.78 -4.03
N GLY A 24 12.05 -1.67 -3.35
CA GLY A 24 13.10 -0.73 -2.91
C GLY A 24 13.62 0.22 -3.98
N SER A 25 13.24 0.08 -5.26
CA SER A 25 13.66 1.02 -6.30
C SER A 25 13.05 2.41 -6.11
N PHE A 26 13.73 3.43 -6.63
CA PHE A 26 13.22 4.80 -6.66
C PHE A 26 11.83 4.89 -7.31
N GLY A 27 11.62 4.19 -8.44
CA GLY A 27 10.30 4.16 -9.10
C GLY A 27 9.20 3.53 -8.24
N ARG A 28 9.54 2.54 -7.41
CA ARG A 28 8.58 1.97 -6.44
C ARG A 28 8.28 2.95 -5.30
N LEU A 29 9.28 3.68 -4.82
CA LEU A 29 9.08 4.68 -3.76
C LEU A 29 8.16 5.79 -4.26
N GLN A 30 8.44 6.32 -5.45
CA GLN A 30 7.61 7.35 -6.09
C GLN A 30 6.17 6.88 -6.31
N TYR A 31 5.99 5.63 -6.76
CA TYR A 31 4.64 5.07 -6.91
C TYR A 31 3.88 5.00 -5.58
N LEU A 32 4.53 4.53 -4.50
CA LEU A 32 3.91 4.48 -3.17
C LEU A 32 3.63 5.88 -2.62
N GLN A 33 4.52 6.85 -2.86
CA GLN A 33 4.31 8.25 -2.51
C GLN A 33 3.06 8.81 -3.21
N ASN A 34 2.88 8.51 -4.50
CA ASN A 34 1.71 8.95 -5.25
C ASN A 34 0.42 8.38 -4.67
N LEU A 35 0.39 7.10 -4.27
CA LEU A 35 -0.78 6.51 -3.61
C LEU A 35 -1.10 7.19 -2.28
N VAL A 36 -0.09 7.51 -1.47
CA VAL A 36 -0.31 8.23 -0.20
C VAL A 36 -0.85 9.64 -0.46
N ASN A 37 -0.31 10.35 -1.44
CA ASN A 37 -0.79 11.69 -1.81
C ASN A 37 -2.22 11.63 -2.34
N GLU A 38 -2.54 10.64 -3.18
CA GLU A 38 -3.87 10.43 -3.73
C GLU A 38 -4.89 10.14 -2.61
N TYR A 39 -4.52 9.28 -1.63
CA TYR A 39 -5.35 9.02 -0.47
C TYR A 39 -5.68 10.29 0.32
N GLN A 40 -4.70 11.17 0.53
CA GLN A 40 -4.86 12.42 1.27
C GLN A 40 -5.72 13.46 0.54
N GLN A 41 -5.70 13.45 -0.80
CA GLN A 41 -6.44 14.39 -1.64
C GLN A 41 -7.84 13.89 -2.03
N THR A 42 -8.10 12.60 -1.83
CA THR A 42 -9.40 12.00 -2.11
C THR A 42 -10.39 12.39 -1.02
N GLU A 43 -11.61 12.76 -1.38
CA GLU A 43 -12.71 13.01 -0.42
C GLU A 43 -13.71 11.85 -0.39
N ILE A 44 -13.82 11.11 -1.50
CA ILE A 44 -14.76 10.01 -1.68
C ILE A 44 -14.24 8.76 -0.95
N THR A 45 -15.02 8.27 0.02
CA THR A 45 -14.64 7.14 0.87
C THR A 45 -14.35 5.88 0.05
N GLU A 46 -15.16 5.56 -0.96
CA GLU A 46 -14.94 4.35 -1.78
C GLU A 46 -13.59 4.39 -2.49
N HIS A 47 -13.15 5.56 -2.96
CA HIS A 47 -11.84 5.72 -3.60
C HIS A 47 -10.70 5.62 -2.59
N LYS A 48 -10.88 6.17 -1.37
CA LYS A 48 -9.91 5.97 -0.28
C LYS A 48 -9.71 4.50 0.06
N GLU A 49 -10.79 3.73 0.14
CA GLU A 49 -10.74 2.29 0.39
C GLU A 49 -10.00 1.54 -0.72
N GLN A 50 -10.21 1.92 -1.98
CA GLN A 50 -9.48 1.35 -3.13
C GLN A 50 -7.98 1.64 -3.05
N ILE A 51 -7.61 2.87 -2.71
CA ILE A 51 -6.20 3.27 -2.55
C ILE A 51 -5.56 2.54 -1.36
N LEU A 52 -6.28 2.42 -0.23
CA LEU A 52 -5.85 1.64 0.93
C LEU A 52 -5.63 0.16 0.57
N ALA A 53 -6.54 -0.45 -0.19
CA ALA A 53 -6.38 -1.83 -0.65
C ALA A 53 -5.14 -1.99 -1.53
N ASN A 54 -4.85 -1.01 -2.40
CA ASN A 54 -3.62 -0.99 -3.18
C ASN A 54 -2.39 -0.90 -2.27
N LEU A 55 -2.35 0.01 -1.29
CA LEU A 55 -1.26 0.11 -0.31
C LEU A 55 -1.09 -1.20 0.48
N ALA A 56 -2.19 -1.81 0.92
CA ALA A 56 -2.17 -3.08 1.66
C ALA A 56 -1.56 -4.22 0.82
N ASN A 57 -1.85 -4.28 -0.49
CA ASN A 57 -1.23 -5.24 -1.40
C ASN A 57 0.30 -5.12 -1.44
N PHE A 58 0.86 -3.91 -1.28
CA PHE A 58 2.32 -3.72 -1.18
C PHE A 58 2.89 -4.16 0.17
N CYS A 59 2.14 -4.02 1.25
CA CYS A 59 2.55 -4.41 2.60
C CYS A 59 2.77 -5.93 2.73
N TYR A 60 2.08 -6.75 1.93
CA TYR A 60 2.28 -8.20 1.92
C TYR A 60 3.71 -8.62 1.52
N ASP A 61 4.45 -7.77 0.80
CA ASP A 61 5.82 -8.04 0.39
C ASP A 61 6.81 -7.31 1.29
N SER A 62 7.51 -8.08 2.13
CA SER A 62 8.51 -7.60 3.10
C SER A 62 9.59 -6.72 2.47
N ARG A 63 9.86 -6.85 1.17
CA ARG A 63 10.84 -6.04 0.43
C ARG A 63 10.40 -4.57 0.26
N ASN A 64 9.11 -4.26 0.35
CA ASN A 64 8.61 -2.88 0.31
C ASN A 64 8.66 -2.20 1.69
N GLY A 65 8.96 -2.94 2.77
CA GLY A 65 8.96 -2.44 4.15
C GLY A 65 9.75 -1.14 4.37
N PRO A 66 10.97 -0.97 3.83
CA PRO A 66 11.72 0.28 3.97
C PRO A 66 10.97 1.51 3.42
N GLN A 67 10.34 1.38 2.26
CA GLN A 67 9.63 2.46 1.58
C GLN A 67 8.31 2.78 2.31
N LEU A 68 7.59 1.74 2.75
CA LEU A 68 6.35 1.89 3.51
C LEU A 68 6.59 2.59 4.86
N ARG A 69 7.72 2.28 5.53
CA ARG A 69 8.13 2.99 6.76
C ARG A 69 8.54 4.43 6.49
N GLN A 70 9.31 4.68 5.43
CA GLN A 70 9.71 6.03 5.02
C GLN A 70 8.49 6.92 4.75
N LEU A 71 7.45 6.35 4.14
CA LEU A 71 6.21 7.04 3.80
C LEU A 71 5.17 7.05 4.93
N ARG A 72 5.50 6.52 6.13
CA ARG A 72 4.60 6.49 7.30
C ARG A 72 3.24 5.80 7.01
N VAL A 73 3.24 4.80 6.12
CA VAL A 73 2.01 4.09 5.70
C VAL A 73 1.38 3.31 6.87
N ILE A 74 2.19 2.87 7.82
CA ILE A 74 1.72 2.18 9.02
C ILE A 74 0.88 3.11 9.89
N ASP A 75 1.34 4.35 10.08
CA ASP A 75 0.60 5.35 10.84
C ASP A 75 -0.72 5.69 10.14
N LEU A 76 -0.71 5.79 8.81
CA LEU A 76 -1.92 5.96 8.01
C LEU A 76 -2.93 4.81 8.22
N PHE A 77 -2.50 3.55 8.29
CA PHE A 77 -3.40 2.45 8.62
C PHE A 77 -3.94 2.54 10.05
N PHE A 78 -3.10 2.94 11.02
CA PHE A 78 -3.56 3.17 12.37
C PHE A 78 -4.60 4.29 12.42
N ASP A 79 -4.38 5.39 11.72
CA ASP A 79 -5.35 6.47 11.59
C ASP A 79 -6.67 5.94 11.02
N CYS A 80 -6.64 5.07 10.01
CA CYS A 80 -7.86 4.47 9.45
C CYS A 80 -8.61 3.56 10.44
N ILE A 81 -7.88 2.81 11.29
CA ILE A 81 -8.47 1.90 12.27
C ILE A 81 -8.97 2.68 13.50
N LEU A 82 -8.25 3.73 13.89
CA LEU A 82 -8.54 4.57 15.05
C LEU A 82 -9.46 5.73 14.69
N GLU A 83 -9.70 6.01 13.41
CA GLU A 83 -10.60 7.07 13.00
C GLU A 83 -11.98 6.75 13.59
N PRO A 84 -12.48 7.62 14.47
CA PRO A 84 -13.75 7.37 15.13
C PRO A 84 -14.85 7.52 14.10
N SER A 85 -15.54 6.42 13.85
CA SER A 85 -16.59 6.30 12.84
C SER A 85 -17.83 7.15 13.13
N SER A 86 -17.89 7.83 14.29
CA SER A 86 -19.07 8.58 14.71
C SER A 86 -19.00 10.05 14.31
N ALA A 87 -20.12 10.56 13.79
CA ALA A 87 -20.30 11.98 13.47
C ALA A 87 -20.00 12.90 14.66
N TRP A 88 -20.26 12.44 15.88
CA TRP A 88 -20.01 13.17 17.13
C TRP A 88 -18.52 13.40 17.40
N PHE A 89 -17.65 12.43 17.06
CA PHE A 89 -16.21 12.62 17.22
C PHE A 89 -15.65 13.56 16.13
N LYS A 90 -16.15 13.45 14.90
CA LYS A 90 -15.81 14.39 13.81
C LYS A 90 -16.22 15.82 14.17
N ALA A 91 -17.40 16.01 14.74
CA ALA A 91 -17.87 17.30 15.27
C ALA A 91 -17.02 17.80 16.46
N GLY A 92 -16.52 16.91 17.30
CA GLY A 92 -15.61 17.24 18.41
C GLY A 92 -14.30 17.88 17.95
N LYS A 93 -13.68 17.39 16.86
CA LYS A 93 -12.44 17.98 16.32
C LYS A 93 -12.59 19.43 15.83
N PHE A 94 -13.78 19.85 15.42
CA PHE A 94 -14.06 21.26 15.07
C PHE A 94 -14.28 22.17 16.29
N ASN A 95 -14.50 21.61 17.49
CA ASN A 95 -14.79 22.37 18.71
C ASN A 95 -13.57 22.65 19.60
N TYR A 96 -12.43 21.97 19.39
CA TYR A 96 -11.22 22.20 20.19
C TYR A 96 -10.34 23.37 19.73
N ILE A 97 -10.74 24.13 18.69
CA ILE A 97 -10.01 25.31 18.21
C ILE A 97 -10.57 26.63 18.82
N TYR A 98 -11.71 26.60 19.52
CA TYR A 98 -12.34 27.81 20.07
C TYR A 98 -12.28 27.97 21.60
N ILE A 99 -11.45 27.19 22.30
CA ILE A 99 -11.26 27.35 23.76
C ILE A 99 -9.79 27.67 24.05
N TYR A 100 -9.25 28.73 23.43
CA TYR A 100 -8.05 29.44 23.87
C TYR A 100 -8.04 30.84 23.24
N ILE A 101 -9.01 31.68 23.61
CA ILE A 101 -8.88 33.15 23.67
C ILE A 101 -9.79 33.65 24.78
#